data_AF-A0A6B3HQH3-F1
#
_entry.id   AF-A0A6B3HQH3-F1
#
_cell.length_a   1.000
_cell.length_b   1.000
_cell.length_c   1.000
_cell.angle_alpha   90.00
_cell.angle_beta   90.00
_cell.angle_gamma   90.00
#
_symmetry.space_group_name_H-M   'P 1'
#
loop_
_entity.id
_entity.type
_entity.pdbx_description
1 polymer ?
#
loop_
_entity_poly.entity_id
_entity_poly.type
_entity_poly.pdbx_seq_one_letter_code
_entity_poly.pdbx_strand_id
1 'polypeptide(L)'
;EPLHADRRRYRGDSLILESEWDTPRGTVRVTDFMPPRDGAPQLIRIVEGVSGRVPMRSELRMRFSYGRVTPWVHKVDNRTVAVAGPDSVWLDTEADTYGKNLTTYSDFTVGPGDRVAFTISWQPSHHEPPALPEPEGSLEAT
;
A
#
# COMPACT_ATOMS: atom_id res chain seq x y z
N GLU A 1 2.09 16.71 9.66
CA GLU A 1 3.19 15.73 9.47
C GLU A 1 2.68 14.39 9.96
N PRO A 2 2.92 13.27 9.24
CA PRO A 2 2.52 11.96 9.76
C PRO A 2 3.29 11.64 11.05
N LEU A 3 2.64 10.93 11.98
CA LEU A 3 3.25 10.55 13.24
C LEU A 3 4.38 9.53 13.00
N HIS A 4 5.52 9.70 13.69
CA HIS A 4 6.54 8.66 13.75
C HIS A 4 6.01 7.43 14.49
N ALA A 5 6.46 6.24 14.08
CA ALA A 5 6.14 5.00 14.77
C ALA A 5 6.83 4.93 16.14
N ASP A 6 6.14 4.40 17.14
CA ASP A 6 6.70 4.20 18.49
C ASP A 6 7.72 3.06 18.50
N ARG A 7 7.50 2.05 17.65
CA ARG A 7 8.40 0.91 17.46
C ARG A 7 8.55 0.62 15.98
N ARG A 8 9.78 0.31 15.55
CA ARG A 8 10.08 -0.04 14.16
C ARG A 8 11.21 -1.06 14.11
N ARG A 9 11.01 -2.14 13.37
CA ARG A 9 12.00 -3.23 13.24
C ARG A 9 11.85 -3.95 11.90
N TYR A 10 12.93 -4.58 11.46
CA TYR A 10 12.82 -5.65 10.46
C TYR A 10 12.34 -6.94 11.14
N ARG A 11 11.56 -7.76 10.43
CA ARG A 11 11.09 -9.05 10.92
C ARG A 11 12.20 -10.09 10.76
N GLY A 12 12.88 -10.41 11.84
CA GLY A 12 14.04 -11.32 11.81
C GLY A 12 15.12 -10.79 10.86
N ASP A 13 15.75 -11.69 10.11
CA ASP A 13 16.79 -11.37 9.13
C ASP A 13 16.21 -11.17 7.71
N SER A 14 15.11 -10.41 7.60
CA SER A 14 14.42 -10.13 6.34
C SER A 14 14.35 -8.63 6.03
N LEU A 15 13.92 -8.29 4.81
CA LEU A 15 13.62 -6.92 4.40
C LEU A 15 12.14 -6.54 4.61
N ILE A 16 11.42 -7.29 5.45
CA ILE A 16 10.05 -6.96 5.86
C ILE A 16 10.12 -5.99 7.03
N LEU A 17 9.55 -4.80 6.85
CA LEU A 17 9.58 -3.73 7.84
C LEU A 17 8.26 -3.66 8.61
N GLU A 18 8.31 -3.86 9.92
CA GLU A 18 7.20 -3.64 10.83
C GLU A 18 7.34 -2.28 11.52
N SER A 19 6.28 -1.48 11.46
CA SER A 19 6.15 -0.23 12.22
C SER A 19 4.88 -0.30 13.05
N GLU A 20 4.94 0.05 14.34
CA GLU A 20 3.80 0.05 15.25
C GLU A 20 3.58 1.42 15.88
N TRP A 21 2.30 1.77 16.02
CA TRP A 21 1.85 2.97 16.72
C TRP A 21 0.92 2.57 17.86
N ASP A 22 1.19 3.08 19.05
CA ASP A 22 0.29 3.02 20.19
C ASP A 22 -0.51 4.32 20.25
N THR A 23 -1.82 4.19 20.11
CA THR A 23 -2.75 5.31 20.20
C THR A 23 -3.60 5.17 21.45
N PRO A 24 -4.22 6.25 21.95
CA PRO A 24 -5.21 6.16 23.02
C PRO A 24 -6.41 5.24 22.69
N ARG A 25 -6.62 4.88 21.42
CA ARG A 25 -7.73 4.04 20.94
C ARG A 25 -7.32 2.58 20.67
N GLY A 26 -6.04 2.25 20.74
CA GLY A 26 -5.51 0.94 20.40
C GLY A 26 -4.16 0.98 19.68
N THR A 27 -3.65 -0.19 19.31
CA THR A 27 -2.38 -0.36 18.62
C THR A 27 -2.61 -0.81 17.17
N VAL A 28 -1.88 -0.21 16.23
CA VAL A 28 -1.85 -0.62 14.82
C VAL A 28 -0.43 -0.97 14.41
N ARG A 29 -0.28 -2.03 13.61
CA ARG A 29 0.97 -2.43 12.96
C ARG A 29 0.83 -2.21 11.46
N VAL A 30 1.85 -1.63 10.85
CA VAL A 30 2.01 -1.55 9.39
C VAL A 30 3.22 -2.39 9.01
N THR A 31 3.00 -3.34 8.11
CA THR A 31 4.03 -4.20 7.54
C THR A 31 4.26 -3.80 6.09
N ASP A 32 5.48 -3.35 5.76
CA ASP A 32 5.88 -2.95 4.41
C ASP A 32 6.97 -3.89 3.89
N PHE A 33 6.82 -4.38 2.65
CA PHE A 33 7.81 -5.27 2.03
C PHE A 33 7.66 -5.28 0.50
N MET A 34 8.71 -5.77 -0.16
CA MET A 34 8.68 -6.10 -1.58
C MET A 34 8.94 -7.60 -1.71
N PRO A 35 7.97 -8.39 -2.22
CA PRO A 35 8.21 -9.81 -2.42
C PRO A 35 9.32 -10.02 -3.47
N PRO A 36 10.05 -11.16 -3.41
CA PRO A 36 10.94 -11.56 -4.49
C PRO A 36 10.22 -11.50 -5.84
N ARG A 37 10.95 -11.09 -6.89
CA ARG A 37 10.32 -10.87 -8.20
C ARG A 37 9.83 -12.18 -8.81
N ASP A 38 8.51 -12.31 -8.86
CA ASP A 38 7.79 -13.26 -9.72
C ASP A 38 6.79 -12.48 -10.57
N GLY A 39 7.29 -11.84 -11.64
CA GLY A 39 6.53 -10.95 -12.51
C GLY A 39 6.72 -9.46 -12.22
N ALA A 40 5.63 -8.70 -12.20
CA ALA A 40 5.64 -7.26 -12.01
C ALA A 40 6.24 -6.90 -10.63
N PRO A 41 7.16 -5.94 -10.52
CA PRO A 41 7.64 -5.45 -9.22
C PRO A 41 6.49 -4.92 -8.37
N GLN A 42 6.44 -5.37 -7.12
CA GLN A 42 5.41 -4.97 -6.16
C GLN A 42 6.01 -4.31 -4.92
N LEU A 43 5.27 -3.35 -4.36
CA LEU A 43 5.41 -2.88 -2.99
C LEU A 43 4.09 -3.14 -2.27
N ILE A 44 4.16 -3.90 -1.19
CA ILE A 44 2.99 -4.33 -0.43
C ILE A 44 3.05 -3.69 0.96
N ARG A 45 1.91 -3.12 1.36
CA ARG A 45 1.65 -2.61 2.70
C ARG A 45 0.46 -3.34 3.29
N ILE A 46 0.62 -3.94 4.47
CA ILE A 46 -0.48 -4.52 5.24
C ILE A 46 -0.65 -3.77 6.55
N VAL A 47 -1.84 -3.23 6.77
CA VAL A 47 -2.23 -2.56 8.02
C VAL A 47 -3.03 -3.53 8.87
N GLU A 48 -2.52 -3.85 10.04
CA GLU A 48 -3.12 -4.79 11.00
C GLU A 48 -3.53 -4.05 12.28
N GLY A 49 -4.79 -4.17 12.68
CA GLY A 49 -5.20 -3.76 14.03
C GLY A 49 -4.75 -4.80 15.05
N VAL A 50 -3.90 -4.39 16.00
CA VAL A 50 -3.37 -5.28 17.04
C VAL A 50 -4.27 -5.29 18.27
N SER A 51 -4.74 -4.10 18.68
CA SER A 51 -5.62 -3.94 19.83
C SER A 51 -6.51 -2.71 19.65
N GLY A 52 -7.63 -2.66 20.36
CA GLY A 52 -8.57 -1.54 20.28
C GLY A 52 -9.11 -1.32 18.87
N ARG A 53 -9.53 -0.10 18.55
CA ARG A 53 -10.10 0.25 17.24
C ARG A 53 -9.55 1.58 16.75
N VAL A 54 -8.71 1.52 15.72
CA VAL A 54 -7.88 2.65 15.28
C VAL A 54 -8.36 3.17 13.92
N PRO A 55 -8.81 4.44 13.81
CA PRO A 55 -9.10 5.06 12.52
C PRO A 55 -7.80 5.37 11.78
N MET A 56 -7.78 5.05 10.49
CA MET A 56 -6.61 5.14 9.63
C MET A 56 -6.93 5.92 8.35
N ARG A 57 -5.91 6.61 7.83
CA ARG A 57 -5.93 7.21 6.50
C ARG A 57 -4.69 6.80 5.73
N SER A 58 -4.90 6.25 4.54
CA SER A 58 -3.83 6.02 3.56
C SER A 58 -3.75 7.22 2.60
N GLU A 59 -2.52 7.66 2.30
CA GLU A 59 -2.25 8.71 1.31
C GLU A 59 -1.21 8.22 0.30
N LEU A 60 -1.61 8.04 -0.96
CA LEU A 60 -0.72 7.67 -2.06
C LEU A 60 -0.48 8.87 -3.00
N ARG A 61 0.73 9.42 -2.93
CA ARG A 61 1.20 10.55 -3.76
C ARG A 61 2.26 10.07 -4.74
N MET A 62 1.83 9.72 -5.94
CA MET A 62 2.73 9.17 -6.97
C MET A 62 3.46 10.27 -7.73
N ARG A 63 4.78 10.13 -7.88
CA ARG A 63 5.62 11.05 -8.65
C ARG A 63 6.66 10.26 -9.43
N PHE A 64 6.58 10.34 -10.76
CA PHE A 64 7.45 9.63 -11.68
C PHE A 64 8.59 10.52 -12.18
N SER A 65 9.61 9.91 -12.78
CA SER A 65 10.77 10.61 -13.34
C SER A 65 11.40 11.59 -12.35
N TYR A 66 11.78 11.09 -11.16
CA TYR A 66 12.39 11.89 -10.09
C TYR A 66 11.56 13.11 -9.66
N GLY A 67 10.25 12.94 -9.52
CA GLY A 67 9.38 14.03 -9.06
C GLY A 67 8.75 14.87 -10.18
N ARG A 68 9.25 14.77 -11.41
CA ARG A 68 8.86 15.65 -12.52
C ARG A 68 7.44 15.40 -13.04
N VAL A 69 6.96 14.17 -12.97
CA VAL A 69 5.69 13.77 -13.59
C VAL A 69 4.69 13.37 -12.51
N THR A 70 3.53 14.03 -12.51
CA THR A 70 2.35 13.56 -11.76
C THR A 70 1.49 12.74 -12.73
N PRO A 71 1.17 11.48 -12.40
CA PRO A 71 0.44 10.60 -13.32
C PRO A 71 -1.02 11.03 -13.47
N TRP A 72 -1.64 10.61 -14.57
CA TRP A 72 -3.09 10.60 -14.71
C TRP A 72 -3.67 9.37 -14.00
N VAL A 73 -4.62 9.57 -13.09
CA VAL A 73 -5.22 8.51 -12.27
C VAL A 73 -6.67 8.28 -12.70
N HIS A 74 -7.02 7.01 -12.94
CA HIS A 74 -8.37 6.58 -13.30
C HIS A 74 -8.66 5.16 -12.78
N LYS A 75 -9.87 4.66 -13.03
CA LYS A 75 -10.28 3.30 -12.68
C LYS A 75 -10.34 2.41 -13.93
N VAL A 76 -9.85 1.18 -13.81
CA VAL A 76 -10.02 0.08 -14.79
C VAL A 76 -10.49 -1.13 -14.02
N ASP A 77 -11.65 -1.69 -14.36
CA ASP A 77 -12.25 -2.84 -13.65
C ASP A 77 -12.24 -2.67 -12.11
N ASN A 78 -12.62 -1.47 -11.66
CA ASN A 78 -12.62 -1.03 -10.26
C ASN A 78 -11.24 -0.88 -9.57
N ARG A 79 -10.14 -1.21 -10.26
CA ARG A 79 -8.76 -1.02 -9.80
C ARG A 79 -8.29 0.40 -10.07
N THR A 80 -7.48 0.96 -9.16
CA THR A 80 -6.92 2.30 -9.36
C THR A 80 -5.64 2.22 -10.17
N VAL A 81 -5.58 2.94 -11.29
CA VAL A 81 -4.43 2.94 -12.21
C VAL A 81 -3.90 4.35 -12.35
N ALA A 82 -2.59 4.48 -12.23
CA ALA A 82 -1.86 5.72 -12.47
C ALA A 82 -0.92 5.54 -13.66
N VAL A 83 -1.09 6.36 -14.70
CA VAL A 83 -0.29 6.28 -15.93
C VAL A 83 0.58 7.54 -16.06
N ALA A 84 1.87 7.34 -16.33
CA ALA A 84 2.87 8.37 -16.55
C ALA A 84 3.72 8.02 -17.77
N GLY A 85 3.22 8.33 -18.97
CA GLY A 85 3.92 8.00 -20.22
C GLY A 85 4.07 6.49 -20.39
N PRO A 86 5.30 5.93 -20.47
CA PRO A 86 5.52 4.50 -20.61
C PRO A 86 5.28 3.70 -19.32
N ASP A 87 5.13 4.38 -18.17
CA ASP A 87 5.00 3.74 -16.86
C ASP A 87 3.54 3.67 -16.40
N SER A 88 3.19 2.59 -15.71
CA SER A 88 1.94 2.49 -14.95
C SER A 88 2.17 1.93 -13.55
N VAL A 89 1.36 2.39 -12.61
CA VAL A 89 1.24 1.85 -11.24
C VAL A 89 -0.22 1.47 -11.01
N TRP A 90 -0.43 0.23 -10.61
CA TRP A 90 -1.73 -0.33 -10.25
C TRP A 90 -1.81 -0.42 -8.73
N LEU A 91 -2.81 0.23 -8.13
CA LEU A 91 -3.13 0.11 -6.71
C LEU A 91 -4.32 -0.83 -6.55
N ASP A 92 -4.06 -1.93 -5.83
CA ASP A 92 -5.03 -2.94 -5.42
C ASP A 92 -5.23 -2.87 -3.90
N THR A 93 -6.48 -2.71 -3.48
CA THR A 93 -6.90 -2.65 -2.08
C THR A 93 -8.41 -2.89 -1.97
N GLU A 94 -8.84 -3.48 -0.88
CA GLU A 94 -10.27 -3.64 -0.54
C GLU A 94 -10.88 -2.37 0.05
N ALA A 95 -10.05 -1.42 0.49
CA ALA A 95 -10.52 -0.18 1.07
C ALA A 95 -11.00 0.79 -0.01
N ASP A 96 -12.11 1.48 0.24
CA ASP A 96 -12.62 2.50 -0.68
C ASP A 96 -11.57 3.59 -0.91
N THR A 97 -11.38 3.96 -2.18
CA THR A 97 -10.40 4.96 -2.60
C THR A 97 -11.06 6.18 -3.24
N TYR A 98 -10.55 7.37 -2.96
CA TYR A 98 -10.98 8.60 -3.63
C TYR A 98 -9.79 9.51 -3.97
N GLY A 99 -9.94 10.30 -5.05
CA GLY A 99 -8.93 11.25 -5.49
C GLY A 99 -9.18 12.66 -4.94
N LYS A 100 -8.14 13.32 -4.44
CA LYS A 100 -8.18 14.75 -4.07
C LYS A 100 -6.77 15.34 -4.17
N ASN A 101 -6.63 16.57 -4.67
CA ASN A 101 -5.34 17.29 -4.71
C ASN A 101 -4.16 16.44 -5.25
N LEU A 102 -4.36 15.75 -6.39
CA LEU A 102 -3.35 14.90 -7.03
C LEU A 102 -2.81 13.79 -6.11
N THR A 103 -3.66 13.28 -5.23
CA THR A 103 -3.39 12.24 -4.23
C THR A 103 -4.55 11.25 -4.20
N THR A 104 -4.24 9.97 -4.09
CA THR A 104 -5.25 8.92 -3.84
C THR A 104 -5.32 8.67 -2.34
N TYR A 105 -6.52 8.77 -1.78
CA TYR A 105 -6.78 8.59 -0.36
C TYR A 105 -7.64 7.35 -0.13
N SER A 106 -7.52 6.80 1.08
CA SER A 106 -8.48 5.84 1.63
C SER A 106 -8.64 6.08 3.13
N ASP A 107 -9.87 6.06 3.62
CA ASP A 107 -10.22 6.23 5.02
C ASP A 107 -10.88 4.95 5.51
N PHE A 108 -10.35 4.35 6.58
CA PHE A 108 -10.84 3.08 7.10
C PHE A 108 -10.56 2.97 8.60
N THR A 109 -11.03 1.89 9.23
CA THR A 109 -10.80 1.63 10.65
C THR A 109 -10.47 0.17 10.83
N VAL A 110 -9.41 -0.11 11.58
CA VAL A 110 -8.99 -1.48 11.91
C VAL A 110 -9.25 -1.78 13.38
N GLY A 111 -9.89 -2.89 13.67
CA GLY A 111 -9.99 -3.53 14.98
C GLY A 111 -9.00 -4.70 15.13
N PRO A 112 -9.02 -5.42 16.27
CA PRO A 112 -8.06 -6.48 16.54
C PRO A 112 -8.23 -7.63 15.54
N GLY A 113 -7.16 -7.97 14.82
CA GLY A 113 -7.15 -9.01 13.78
C GLY A 113 -7.61 -8.54 12.39
N ASP A 114 -8.20 -7.34 12.28
CA ASP A 114 -8.54 -6.77 10.98
C ASP A 114 -7.25 -6.44 10.21
N ARG A 115 -7.20 -6.81 8.94
CA ARG A 115 -6.06 -6.55 8.05
C ARG A 115 -6.53 -5.90 6.76
N VAL A 116 -5.87 -4.83 6.36
CA VAL A 116 -6.14 -4.09 5.12
C VAL A 116 -4.85 -3.95 4.34
N ALA A 117 -4.83 -4.54 3.14
CA ALA A 117 -3.67 -4.48 2.26
C ALA A 117 -3.80 -3.35 1.22
N PHE A 118 -2.65 -2.75 0.90
CA PHE A 118 -2.45 -1.82 -0.21
C PHE A 118 -1.24 -2.33 -0.99
N THR A 119 -1.49 -2.82 -2.20
CA THR A 119 -0.43 -3.31 -3.08
C THR A 119 -0.30 -2.41 -4.28
N ILE A 120 0.92 -1.98 -4.55
CA ILE A 120 1.29 -1.28 -5.77
C ILE A 120 2.07 -2.22 -6.66
N SER A 121 1.58 -2.45 -7.87
CA SER A 121 2.28 -3.16 -8.94
C SER A 121 2.71 -2.18 -10.03
N TRP A 122 3.99 -2.20 -10.42
CA TRP A 122 4.47 -1.43 -11.57
C TRP A 122 4.57 -2.30 -12.83
N GLN A 123 4.19 -1.72 -13.98
CA GLN A 123 4.43 -2.32 -15.29
C GLN A 123 4.44 -1.26 -16.41
N PRO A 124 4.91 -1.59 -17.63
CA PRO A 124 4.72 -0.73 -18.79
C PRO A 124 3.23 -0.43 -19.04
N SER A 125 2.89 0.82 -19.34
CA SER A 125 1.50 1.29 -19.43
C SER A 125 0.69 0.70 -20.60
N HIS A 126 1.36 0.09 -21.57
CA HIS A 126 0.74 -0.54 -22.75
C HIS A 126 0.49 -2.04 -22.57
N HIS A 127 0.86 -2.62 -21.43
CA HIS A 127 0.55 -4.01 -21.11
C HIS A 127 -0.88 -4.15 -20.57
N GLU A 128 -1.44 -5.35 -20.72
CA GLU A 128 -2.68 -5.73 -20.04
C GLU A 128 -2.54 -5.62 -18.51
N PRO A 129 -3.65 -5.43 -17.77
CA PRO A 129 -3.61 -5.31 -16.31
C PRO A 129 -2.79 -6.43 -15.65
N PRO A 130 -1.97 -6.14 -14.62
CA PRO A 130 -1.22 -7.18 -13.94
C PRO A 130 -2.18 -8.12 -13.19
N ALA A 131 -1.73 -9.35 -12.91
CA ALA A 131 -2.49 -10.26 -12.05
C ALA A 131 -2.83 -9.60 -10.71
N LEU A 132 -3.94 -10.04 -10.10
CA LEU A 132 -4.28 -9.59 -8.76
C LEU A 132 -3.20 -10.06 -7.78
N PRO A 133 -2.71 -9.17 -6.90
CA PRO A 133 -1.72 -9.54 -5.90
C PRO A 133 -2.35 -10.41 -4.81
N GLU A 134 -1.52 -11.25 -4.18
CA GLU A 134 -1.87 -12.08 -3.02
C GLU A 134 -1.01 -11.62 -1.82
N PRO A 135 -1.43 -10.57 -1.08
CA PRO A 135 -0.57 -9.90 -0.11
C PRO A 135 -0.14 -10.80 1.05
N GLU A 136 -1.06 -11.58 1.60
CA GLU A 136 -0.78 -12.47 2.73
C GLU A 136 0.11 -13.64 2.30
N GLY A 137 -0.20 -14.29 1.17
CA GLY A 137 0.65 -15.35 0.63
C GLY A 137 2.06 -14.84 0.29
N SER A 138 2.18 -13.62 -0.22
CA SER A 138 3.47 -12.97 -0.49
C SER A 138 4.25 -12.70 0.79
N LEU A 139 3.58 -12.32 1.88
CA LEU A 139 4.20 -12.09 3.18
C LEU A 139 4.73 -13.39 3.81
N GLU A 140 4.01 -14.50 3.66
CA GLU A 140 4.43 -15.82 4.15
C GLU A 140 5.61 -16.39 3.35
N ALA A 141 5.69 -16.08 2.06
CA ALA A 141 6.73 -16.56 1.16
C ALA A 141 8.02 -15.72 1.15
N THR A 142 8.01 -14.54 1.79
CA THR A 142 9.16 -13.62 1.87
C THR A 142 9.94 -13.82 3.16
#